data_AF-A0A0Q9PXD7-F1
#
_entry.id   AF-A0A0Q9PXD7-F1
#
_cell.length_a   1.000
_cell.length_b   1.000
_cell.length_c   1.000
_cell.angle_alpha   90.00
_cell.angle_beta   90.00
_cell.angle_gamma   90.00
#
_symmetry.space_group_name_H-M   'P 1'
#
loop_
_entity.id
_entity.type
_entity.pdbx_description
1 polymer ?
#
loop_
_entity_poly.entity_id
_entity_poly.type
_entity_poly.pdbx_seq_one_letter_code
_entity_poly.pdbx_strand_id
1 'polypeptide(L)'
;MIGVSVPAIQKWRRGERITGDNRARLTQLLAVLEMVTDEYLISDPASWFEMPIVDGVAVTPIDLYVAGSVELLLDWASHHEVDPTVVLDKFDADWRQTHVDENFETFVAEDGALSIRPRH
;
A
#
# COMPACT_ATOMS: atom_id res chain seq x y z
N MET A 1 -0.90 -4.24 7.82
CA MET A 1 -1.75 -4.81 6.76
C MET A 1 -2.85 -5.74 7.29
N ILE A 2 -2.62 -7.03 7.59
CA ILE A 2 -3.74 -7.96 7.94
C ILE A 2 -4.20 -7.93 9.42
N GLY A 3 -3.77 -6.94 10.20
CA GLY A 3 -4.14 -6.80 11.62
C GLY A 3 -3.62 -7.93 12.53
N VAL A 4 -2.53 -8.58 12.13
CA VAL A 4 -1.89 -9.68 12.87
C VAL A 4 -0.54 -9.22 13.40
N SER A 5 -0.26 -9.54 14.67
CA SER A 5 1.03 -9.23 15.29
C SER A 5 2.17 -10.08 14.72
N VAL A 6 3.38 -9.53 14.65
CA VAL A 6 4.59 -10.27 14.25
C VAL A 6 4.82 -11.54 15.09
N PRO A 7 4.65 -11.54 16.43
CA PRO A 7 4.76 -12.76 17.23
C PRO A 7 3.75 -13.85 16.82
N ALA A 8 2.52 -13.48 16.45
CA ALA A 8 1.54 -14.47 15.97
C ALA A 8 2.00 -15.14 14.67
N ILE A 9 2.57 -14.37 13.73
CA ILE A 9 3.15 -14.92 12.49
C ILE A 9 4.32 -15.87 12.82
N GLN A 10 5.19 -15.50 13.77
CA GLN A 10 6.31 -16.36 14.19
C GLN A 10 5.82 -17.68 14.78
N LYS A 11 4.75 -17.67 15.56
CA LYS A 11 4.11 -18.88 16.09
C LYS A 11 3.60 -19.79 14.98
N TRP A 12 2.90 -19.23 13.98
CA TRP A 12 2.40 -20.01 12.84
C TRP A 12 3.53 -20.61 12.00
N ARG A 13 4.64 -19.87 11.82
CA ARG A 13 5.85 -20.41 11.15
C ARG A 13 6.48 -21.60 11.88
N ARG A 14 6.28 -21.73 13.20
CA ARG A 14 6.73 -22.87 14.01
C ARG A 14 5.73 -24.03 14.05
N GLY A 15 4.62 -23.93 13.31
CA GLY A 15 3.58 -24.96 13.24
C GLY A 15 2.47 -24.81 14.28
N GLU A 16 2.42 -23.71 15.03
CA GLU A 16 1.28 -23.45 15.92
C GLU A 16 -0.01 -23.19 15.12
N ARG A 17 -1.14 -23.54 15.72
CA ARG A 17 -2.46 -23.47 15.05
C ARG A 17 -2.86 -22.03 14.74
N ILE A 18 -3.31 -21.81 13.51
CA ILE A 18 -3.94 -20.56 13.07
C ILE A 18 -5.46 -20.63 13.29
N THR A 19 -6.08 -19.52 13.71
CA THR A 19 -7.55 -19.42 13.79
C THR A 19 -8.17 -19.31 12.40
N GLY A 20 -9.46 -19.64 12.28
CA GLY A 20 -10.20 -19.54 11.01
C GLY A 20 -10.13 -18.13 10.41
N ASP A 21 -10.41 -17.10 11.20
CA ASP A 21 -10.41 -15.70 10.75
C ASP A 21 -9.03 -15.25 10.24
N ASN A 22 -7.97 -15.62 10.95
CA ASN A 22 -6.61 -15.27 10.52
C ASN A 22 -6.20 -16.02 9.26
N ARG A 23 -6.66 -17.27 9.11
CA ARG A 23 -6.47 -18.04 7.88
C ARG A 23 -7.19 -17.37 6.71
N ALA A 24 -8.43 -16.92 6.89
CA ALA A 24 -9.20 -16.24 5.85
C ALA A 24 -8.52 -14.93 5.42
N ARG A 25 -8.06 -14.11 6.37
CA ARG A 25 -7.30 -12.86 6.07
C ARG A 25 -6.01 -13.14 5.30
N LEU A 26 -5.26 -14.16 5.71
CA LEU A 26 -4.04 -14.56 5.00
C LEU A 26 -4.34 -15.08 3.58
N THR A 27 -5.38 -15.90 3.43
CA THR A 27 -5.82 -16.39 2.11
C THR A 27 -6.24 -15.24 1.20
N GLN A 28 -6.96 -14.24 1.71
CA GLN A 28 -7.34 -13.06 0.93
C GLN A 28 -6.10 -12.28 0.47
N LEU A 29 -5.14 -12.02 1.36
CA LEU A 29 -3.90 -11.33 0.98
C LEU A 29 -3.13 -12.13 -0.08
N LEU A 30 -3.01 -13.45 0.09
CA LEU A 30 -2.33 -14.30 -0.88
C LEU A 30 -3.01 -14.28 -2.25
N ALA A 31 -4.34 -14.33 -2.30
CA ALA A 31 -5.08 -14.23 -3.56
C ALA A 31 -4.82 -12.89 -4.28
N VAL A 32 -4.79 -11.78 -3.53
CA VAL A 32 -4.44 -10.47 -4.11
C VAL A 32 -3.00 -10.47 -4.63
N LEU A 33 -2.05 -11.00 -3.85
CA LEU A 33 -0.64 -11.08 -4.27
C LEU A 33 -0.46 -11.93 -5.53
N GLU A 34 -1.17 -13.07 -5.61
CA GLU A 34 -1.19 -13.94 -6.79
C GLU A 34 -1.71 -13.19 -8.02
N MET A 35 -2.86 -12.51 -7.93
CA MET A 35 -3.39 -11.70 -9.04
C MET A 35 -2.42 -10.60 -9.47
N VAL A 36 -1.87 -9.86 -8.52
CA VAL A 36 -0.93 -8.75 -8.78
C VAL A 36 0.36 -9.24 -9.45
N THR A 37 0.86 -10.40 -9.04
CA THR A 37 2.12 -10.96 -9.55
C THR A 37 1.93 -11.64 -10.90
N ASP A 38 0.91 -12.48 -11.02
CA ASP A 38 0.76 -13.40 -12.16
C ASP A 38 -0.05 -12.80 -13.30
N GLU A 39 -1.10 -12.02 -13.00
CA GLU A 39 -1.96 -11.40 -14.02
C GLU A 39 -1.45 -10.01 -14.43
N TYR A 40 -0.97 -9.21 -13.46
CA TYR A 40 -0.53 -7.84 -13.71
C TYR A 40 1.00 -7.67 -13.79
N LEU A 41 1.74 -8.77 -13.66
CA LEU A 41 3.19 -8.86 -13.88
C LEU A 41 4.02 -7.93 -12.97
N ILE A 42 3.52 -7.63 -11.77
CA ILE A 42 4.27 -6.86 -10.76
C ILE A 42 5.28 -7.80 -10.11
N SER A 43 6.56 -7.60 -10.46
CA SER A 43 7.66 -8.52 -10.13
C SER A 43 8.11 -8.46 -8.67
N ASP A 44 7.95 -7.31 -8.01
CA ASP A 44 8.19 -7.12 -6.59
C ASP A 44 6.93 -6.55 -5.93
N PRO A 45 5.94 -7.40 -5.61
CA PRO A 45 4.69 -6.94 -5.04
C PRO A 45 4.91 -6.30 -3.67
N ALA A 46 5.89 -6.74 -2.88
CA ALA A 46 6.13 -6.16 -1.57
C ALA A 46 6.53 -4.68 -1.67
N SER A 47 7.52 -4.37 -2.53
CA SER A 47 7.92 -2.98 -2.79
C SER A 47 6.80 -2.17 -3.41
N TRP A 48 6.11 -2.71 -4.43
CA TRP A 48 5.01 -2.03 -5.10
C TRP A 48 3.86 -1.65 -4.14
N PHE A 49 3.55 -2.51 -3.16
CA PHE A 49 2.53 -2.23 -2.15
C PHE A 49 2.90 -1.08 -1.21
N GLU A 50 4.18 -0.78 -1.05
CA GLU A 50 4.70 0.33 -0.24
C GLU A 50 4.86 1.63 -1.05
N MET A 51 4.78 1.57 -2.38
CA MET A 51 4.91 2.74 -3.23
C MET A 51 3.64 3.60 -3.22
N PRO A 52 3.76 4.94 -3.14
CA PRO A 52 2.64 5.84 -3.34
C PRO A 52 1.96 5.64 -4.69
N ILE A 53 0.63 5.78 -4.73
CA ILE A 53 -0.15 5.75 -5.98
C ILE A 53 0.14 7.02 -6.81
N VAL A 54 0.28 8.16 -6.12
CA VAL A 54 0.70 9.45 -6.71
C VAL A 54 1.89 9.97 -5.90
N ASP A 55 2.91 10.44 -6.60
CA ASP A 55 4.08 11.06 -5.97
C ASP A 55 3.67 12.25 -5.08
N GLY A 56 4.17 12.27 -3.84
CA GLY A 56 3.86 13.32 -2.87
C GLY A 56 2.55 13.12 -2.09
N VAL A 57 1.85 11.99 -2.30
CA VAL A 57 0.63 11.62 -1.56
C VAL A 57 0.91 10.41 -0.69
N ALA A 58 0.53 10.47 0.59
CA ALA A 58 0.74 9.39 1.55
C ALA A 58 -0.32 8.27 1.44
N VAL A 59 -0.72 7.90 0.22
CA VAL A 59 -1.66 6.79 -0.04
C VAL A 59 -0.97 5.73 -0.90
N THR A 60 -0.94 4.52 -0.37
CA THR A 60 -0.31 3.33 -0.97
C THR A 60 -1.34 2.22 -1.23
N PRO A 61 -1.02 1.19 -2.03
CA PRO A 61 -1.86 0.00 -2.14
C PRO A 61 -2.12 -0.69 -0.79
N ILE A 62 -1.22 -0.56 0.20
CA ILE A 62 -1.48 -1.07 1.56
C ILE A 62 -2.71 -0.40 2.16
N ASP A 63 -2.87 0.91 1.98
CA ASP A 63 -3.99 1.68 2.53
C ASP A 63 -5.31 1.25 1.88
N LEU A 64 -5.32 1.08 0.55
CA LEU A 64 -6.48 0.54 -0.17
C LEU A 64 -6.89 -0.84 0.37
N TYR A 65 -5.93 -1.75 0.54
CA TYR A 65 -6.20 -3.09 1.06
C TYR A 65 -6.73 -3.07 2.50
N VAL A 66 -6.11 -2.28 3.38
CA VAL A 66 -6.51 -2.16 4.80
C VAL A 66 -7.91 -1.55 4.94
N ALA A 67 -8.27 -0.61 4.07
CA ALA A 67 -9.61 -0.02 4.01
C ALA A 67 -10.68 -1.00 3.46
N GLY A 68 -10.26 -2.15 2.90
CA GLY A 68 -11.15 -3.12 2.27
C GLY A 68 -11.47 -2.81 0.81
N SER A 69 -10.83 -1.79 0.21
CA SER A 69 -11.00 -1.36 -1.18
C SER A 69 -10.21 -2.24 -2.15
N VAL A 70 -10.39 -3.57 -2.05
CA VAL A 70 -9.63 -4.56 -2.83
C VAL A 70 -9.90 -4.44 -4.34
N GLU A 71 -11.13 -4.14 -4.74
CA GLU A 71 -11.48 -3.93 -6.15
C GLU A 71 -10.70 -2.75 -6.73
N LEU A 72 -10.68 -1.61 -6.03
CA LEU A 72 -9.93 -0.42 -6.44
C LEU A 72 -8.41 -0.66 -6.49
N LEU A 73 -7.88 -1.49 -5.59
CA LEU A 73 -6.49 -1.93 -5.61
C LEU A 73 -6.18 -2.74 -6.88
N LEU A 74 -7.06 -3.67 -7.25
CA LEU A 74 -6.87 -4.49 -8.45
C LEU A 74 -7.04 -3.66 -9.73
N ASP A 75 -7.96 -2.70 -9.75
CA ASP A 75 -8.09 -1.71 -10.82
C ASP A 75 -6.78 -0.93 -11.01
N TRP A 76 -6.19 -0.44 -9.91
CA TRP A 76 -4.89 0.21 -9.91
C TRP A 76 -3.79 -0.71 -10.45
N ALA A 77 -3.69 -1.95 -9.95
CA ALA A 77 -2.68 -2.91 -10.38
C ALA A 77 -2.78 -3.26 -11.87
N SER A 78 -4.00 -3.36 -12.39
CA SER A 78 -4.27 -3.69 -13.79
C SER A 78 -3.94 -2.57 -14.79
N HIS A 79 -3.58 -1.37 -14.30
CA HIS A 79 -3.40 -0.16 -15.10
C HIS A 79 -4.66 0.20 -15.93
N HIS A 80 -5.86 -0.21 -15.50
CA HIS A 80 -7.10 0.11 -16.20
C HIS A 80 -7.39 1.61 -16.19
N GLU A 81 -6.97 2.30 -15.13
CA GLU A 81 -7.06 3.75 -15.01
C GLU A 81 -5.70 4.37 -15.31
N VAL A 82 -5.60 5.02 -16.48
CA VAL A 82 -4.37 5.68 -16.94
C VAL A 82 -4.00 6.89 -16.08
N ASP A 83 -4.95 7.41 -15.29
CA ASP A 83 -4.75 8.53 -14.36
C ASP A 83 -4.82 8.05 -12.89
N PRO A 84 -3.67 8.01 -12.18
CA PRO A 84 -3.61 7.61 -10.77
C PRO A 84 -4.44 8.51 -9.83
N THR A 85 -4.77 9.74 -10.24
CA THR A 85 -5.60 10.63 -9.42
C THR A 85 -7.06 10.18 -9.35
N VAL A 86 -7.55 9.44 -10.35
CA VAL A 86 -8.90 8.88 -10.34
C VAL A 86 -9.04 7.79 -9.27
N VAL A 87 -7.98 6.99 -9.07
CA VAL A 87 -7.91 6.00 -7.99
C VAL A 87 -8.05 6.70 -6.63
N LEU A 88 -7.33 7.81 -6.45
CA LEU A 88 -7.42 8.60 -5.21
C LEU A 88 -8.78 9.28 -5.04
N ASP A 89 -9.36 9.82 -6.10
CA ASP A 89 -10.71 10.44 -6.07
C ASP A 89 -11.79 9.44 -5.65
N LYS A 90 -11.66 8.16 -6.06
CA LYS A 90 -12.56 7.07 -5.63
C LYS A 90 -12.29 6.60 -4.21
N PHE A 91 -11.05 6.63 -3.76
CA PHE A 91 -10.66 6.19 -2.42
C PHE A 91 -11.10 7.19 -1.36
N ASP A 92 -10.79 8.47 -1.57
CA ASP A 92 -11.12 9.58 -0.68
C ASP A 92 -11.24 10.87 -1.53
N ALA A 93 -12.44 11.38 -1.75
CA ALA A 93 -12.67 12.55 -2.60
C ALA A 93 -11.92 13.82 -2.10
N ASP A 94 -11.58 13.88 -0.82
CA ASP A 94 -10.88 15.01 -0.20
C ASP A 94 -9.36 14.76 -0.06
N TRP A 95 -8.81 13.73 -0.74
CA TRP A 95 -7.43 13.29 -0.56
C TRP A 95 -6.36 14.37 -0.71
N ARG A 96 -6.64 15.39 -1.55
CA ARG A 96 -5.74 16.53 -1.78
C ARG A 96 -5.52 17.37 -0.53
N GLN A 97 -6.46 17.33 0.42
CA GLN A 97 -6.40 18.05 1.69
C GLN A 97 -5.97 17.14 2.85
N THR A 98 -6.28 15.84 2.77
CA THR A 98 -6.11 14.89 3.87
C THR A 98 -4.83 14.06 3.79
N HIS A 99 -4.30 13.81 2.59
CA HIS A 99 -3.18 12.88 2.36
C HIS A 99 -1.95 13.51 1.68
N VAL A 100 -1.99 14.81 1.39
CA VAL A 100 -0.83 15.57 0.89
C VAL A 100 -0.09 16.18 2.07
N ASP A 101 1.23 15.97 2.15
CA ASP A 101 2.05 16.71 3.11
C ASP A 101 2.35 18.10 2.55
N GLU A 102 1.66 19.11 3.10
CA GLU A 102 1.89 20.52 2.79
C GLU A 102 2.93 21.17 3.70
N ASN A 103 3.29 20.52 4.81
CA ASN A 103 4.13 21.12 5.84
C ASN A 103 5.62 20.90 5.59
N PHE A 104 5.99 19.81 4.90
CA PHE A 104 7.38 19.44 4.71
C PHE A 104 7.74 19.23 3.23
N GLU A 105 9.01 19.47 2.90
CA GLU A 105 9.60 19.16 1.61
C GLU A 105 10.92 18.41 1.77
N THR A 106 11.23 17.56 0.79
CA THR A 106 12.53 16.90 0.69
C THR A 106 13.49 17.75 -0.13
N PHE A 107 14.76 17.79 0.28
CA PHE A 107 15.83 18.49 -0.42
C PHE A 107 17.14 17.72 -0.29
N VAL A 108 18.10 17.97 -1.18
CA VAL A 108 19.46 17.43 -1.05
C VAL A 108 20.28 18.42 -0.23
N ALA A 109 20.75 17.98 0.94
CA ALA A 109 21.58 18.81 1.82
C ALA A 109 23.01 18.95 1.29
N GLU A 110 23.81 19.83 1.91
CA GLU A 110 25.18 20.12 1.47
C GLU A 110 26.12 18.90 1.50
N ASP A 111 25.77 17.88 2.29
CA ASP A 111 26.47 16.58 2.37
C ASP A 111 26.07 15.61 1.24
N GLY A 112 25.15 16.00 0.36
CA GLY A 112 24.62 15.18 -0.72
C GLY A 112 23.55 14.18 -0.29
N ALA A 113 23.13 14.17 0.97
CA ALA A 113 22.08 13.29 1.46
C ALA A 113 20.68 13.89 1.28
N LEU A 114 19.70 13.03 1.02
CA LEU A 114 18.28 13.42 1.00
C LEU A 114 17.84 13.73 2.44
N SER A 115 17.35 14.95 2.66
CA SER A 115 16.89 15.47 3.94
C SER A 115 15.47 16.03 3.82
N ILE A 116 14.80 16.25 4.95
CA ILE A 116 13.46 16.85 5.03
C ILE A 116 13.52 18.16 5.82
N ARG A 117 12.75 19.17 5.40
CA ARG A 117 12.60 20.45 6.11
C ARG A 117 11.16 20.96 6.00
N PRO A 118 10.71 21.85 6.90
CA PRO A 118 9.44 22.54 6.70
C PRO A 118 9.44 23.32 5.39
N ARG A 119 8.31 23.34 4.67
CA ARG A 119 8.10 24.24 3.53
C ARG A 119 8.05 25.70 4.01
N HIS A 120 8.63 26.61 3.22
CA HIS A 120 8.66 28.05 3.45
C HIS A 120 7.82 28.80 2.42
#